data_AF-A0A227J086-F1
#
_entry.id   AF-A0A227J086-F1
#
_cell.length_a   1.000
_cell.length_b   1.000
_cell.length_c   1.000
_cell.angle_alpha   90.00
_cell.angle_beta   90.00
_cell.angle_gamma   90.00
#
_symmetry.space_group_name_H-M   'P 1'
#
loop_
_entity.id
_entity.type
_entity.pdbx_description
1 polymer ?
#
loop_
_entity_poly.entity_id
_entity_poly.type
_entity_poly.pdbx_seq_one_letter_code
_entity_poly.pdbx_strand_id
1 'polypeptide(L)'
;YSTGESGKGADVDKVREATKLAQEKRPDLIIDGPLQYDAAIMENVAASKAPNSPVAGKATVFVFPDLNTGNTTYKAVQRSADLVSIGPM
;
A
#
# COMPACT_ATOMS: atom_id res chain seq x y z
N TYR A 1 -5.65 1.89 9.73
CA TYR A 1 -4.42 2.55 9.26
C TYR A 1 -4.77 3.46 8.10
N SER A 2 -4.26 4.68 8.06
CA SER A 2 -4.77 5.85 7.32
C SER A 2 -4.62 5.77 5.79
N THR A 3 -5.44 6.55 5.06
CA THR A 3 -5.12 7.03 3.69
C THR A 3 -4.79 8.53 3.75
N GLY A 4 -3.61 8.93 3.27
CA GLY A 4 -3.15 10.34 3.31
C GLY A 4 -2.88 10.88 4.72
N GLU A 5 -3.63 11.92 5.12
CA GLU A 5 -3.57 12.52 6.48
C GLU A 5 -4.61 11.96 7.47
N SER A 6 -5.48 11.05 7.03
CA SER A 6 -6.68 10.64 7.80
C SER A 6 -6.43 9.89 9.12
N GLY A 7 -5.19 9.58 9.46
CA GLY A 7 -4.83 8.92 10.71
C GLY A 7 -3.45 9.34 11.18
N LYS A 8 -3.33 9.45 12.50
CA LYS A 8 -2.13 9.90 13.22
C LYS A 8 -1.60 8.73 14.05
N GLY A 9 -0.29 8.56 14.10
CA GLY A 9 0.36 7.51 14.89
C GLY A 9 1.69 7.06 14.29
N ALA A 10 2.58 6.55 15.15
CA ALA A 10 3.96 6.20 14.80
C ALA A 10 4.07 5.27 13.57
N ASP A 11 3.13 4.32 13.43
CA ASP A 11 3.11 3.42 12.27
C ASP A 11 2.76 4.12 10.96
N VAL A 12 1.85 5.10 10.99
CA VAL A 12 1.48 5.88 9.81
C VAL A 12 2.62 6.82 9.44
N ASP A 13 3.25 7.44 10.43
CA ASP A 13 4.39 8.33 10.23
C ASP A 13 5.58 7.57 9.64
N LYS A 14 5.86 6.36 10.13
CA LYS A 14 6.87 5.45 9.56
C LYS A 14 6.66 5.20 8.07
N VAL A 15 5.43 4.88 7.65
CA VAL A 15 5.13 4.62 6.23
C VAL A 15 5.20 5.89 5.40
N ARG A 16 4.77 7.03 5.95
CA ARG A 16 4.86 8.33 5.28
C ARG A 16 6.32 8.72 5.00
N GLU A 17 7.18 8.62 6.01
CA GLU A 17 8.62 8.90 5.85
C GLU A 17 9.27 7.90 4.88
N ALA A 18 8.94 6.61 4.95
CA ALA A 18 9.44 5.61 4.02
C ALA A 18 9.03 5.91 2.56
N THR A 19 7.79 6.35 2.34
CA THR A 19 7.27 6.73 1.02
C THR A 19 8.05 7.91 0.46
N LYS A 20 8.24 8.96 1.28
CA LYS A 20 9.02 10.14 0.90
C LYS A 20 10.46 9.77 0.54
N LEU A 21 11.14 9.00 1.38
CA LEU A 21 12.52 8.55 1.13
C LEU A 21 12.64 7.72 -0.16
N ALA A 22 11.64 6.90 -0.47
CA ALA A 22 11.61 6.10 -1.70
C ALA A 22 11.44 6.98 -2.95
N GLN A 23 10.51 7.95 -2.90
CA GLN A 23 10.30 8.93 -3.96
C GLN A 23 11.55 9.80 -4.22
N GLU A 24 12.22 10.24 -3.15
CA GLU A 24 13.46 11.04 -3.26
C GLU A 24 14.63 10.23 -3.85
N LYS A 25 14.77 8.96 -3.45
CA LYS A 25 15.85 8.09 -3.96
C LYS A 25 15.60 7.58 -5.37
N ARG A 26 14.35 7.42 -5.77
CA ARG A 26 13.92 6.85 -7.05
C ARG A 26 12.76 7.66 -7.65
N PRO A 27 13.02 8.91 -8.08
CA PRO A 27 12.00 9.77 -8.68
C PRO A 27 11.46 9.23 -10.01
N ASP A 28 12.13 8.24 -10.60
CA ASP A 28 11.70 7.52 -11.81
C ASP A 28 10.58 6.50 -11.54
N LEU A 29 10.38 6.09 -10.28
CA LEU A 29 9.32 5.16 -9.88
C LEU A 29 8.06 5.89 -9.45
N ILE A 30 6.90 5.37 -9.86
CA ILE A 30 5.61 5.88 -9.41
C ILE A 30 5.27 5.21 -8.07
N ILE A 31 5.47 5.95 -6.98
CA ILE A 31 5.26 5.47 -5.61
C ILE A 31 4.31 6.43 -4.90
N ASP A 32 3.33 5.90 -4.17
CA ASP A 32 2.46 6.71 -3.31
C ASP A 32 2.06 5.93 -2.04
N GLY A 33 1.78 6.68 -0.97
CA GLY A 33 1.57 6.15 0.36
C GLY A 33 1.48 7.26 1.44
N PRO A 34 0.95 6.97 2.63
CA PRO A 34 0.30 5.72 3.03
C PRO A 34 -1.09 5.57 2.40
N LEU A 35 -1.37 4.38 1.86
CA LEU A 35 -2.66 4.00 1.29
C LEU A 35 -3.22 2.78 2.01
N GLN A 36 -4.54 2.78 2.27
CA GLN A 36 -5.24 1.57 2.68
C GLN A 36 -5.37 0.60 1.50
N TYR A 37 -5.54 -0.70 1.80
CA TYR A 37 -5.65 -1.73 0.77
C TYR A 37 -6.83 -1.48 -0.18
N ASP A 38 -7.99 -1.09 0.36
CA ASP A 38 -9.17 -0.72 -0.43
C ASP A 38 -8.90 0.46 -1.38
N ALA A 39 -8.26 1.52 -0.88
CA ALA A 39 -7.85 2.66 -1.70
C ALA A 39 -6.81 2.29 -2.77
N ALA A 40 -5.97 1.28 -2.52
CA ALA A 40 -4.94 0.86 -3.47
C ALA A 40 -5.52 0.05 -4.65
N ILE A 41 -6.61 -0.72 -4.44
CA ILE A 41 -7.15 -1.64 -5.46
C ILE A 41 -8.49 -1.21 -6.08
N MET A 42 -9.30 -0.42 -5.38
CA MET A 42 -10.65 -0.06 -5.83
C MET A 42 -10.67 1.39 -6.32
N GLU A 43 -10.94 1.58 -7.61
CA GLU A 43 -10.96 2.91 -8.26
C GLU A 43 -11.98 3.87 -7.62
N ASN A 44 -13.17 3.37 -7.26
CA ASN A 44 -14.18 4.17 -6.57
C ASN A 44 -13.74 4.63 -5.17
N VAL A 45 -13.01 3.78 -4.44
CA VAL A 45 -12.46 4.13 -3.12
C VAL A 45 -11.28 5.08 -3.27
N ALA A 46 -10.42 4.86 -4.27
CA ALA A 46 -9.31 5.73 -4.61
C ALA A 46 -9.78 7.15 -4.94
N ALA A 47 -10.81 7.28 -5.79
CA ALA A 47 -11.41 8.58 -6.13
C ALA A 47 -11.92 9.34 -4.90
N SER A 48 -12.35 8.63 -3.86
CA SER A 48 -12.82 9.24 -2.61
C SER A 48 -11.68 9.54 -1.63
N LYS A 49 -10.75 8.61 -1.41
CA LYS A 49 -9.75 8.69 -0.33
C LYS A 49 -8.40 9.24 -0.78
N ALA A 50 -8.05 9.10 -2.06
CA ALA A 50 -6.77 9.50 -2.63
C ALA A 50 -6.91 9.96 -4.10
N PRO A 51 -7.76 10.97 -4.41
CA PRO A 51 -8.12 11.36 -5.77
C PRO A 51 -6.93 11.81 -6.63
N ASN A 52 -5.88 12.35 -6.00
CA ASN A 52 -4.69 12.86 -6.68
C ASN A 52 -3.54 11.84 -6.71
N SER A 53 -3.77 10.62 -6.22
CA SER A 53 -2.76 9.58 -6.18
C SER A 53 -2.48 9.05 -7.58
N PRO A 54 -1.21 8.96 -8.01
CA PRO A 54 -0.87 8.34 -9.28
C PRO A 54 -0.95 6.80 -9.23
N VAL A 55 -1.14 6.18 -8.05
CA VAL A 55 -1.12 4.72 -7.84
C VAL A 55 -2.44 4.17 -7.30
N ALA A 56 -3.21 4.95 -6.54
CA ALA A 56 -4.45 4.48 -5.92
C ALA A 56 -5.47 3.98 -6.97
N GLY A 57 -6.19 2.92 -6.62
CA GLY A 57 -7.19 2.25 -7.48
C GLY A 57 -6.61 1.36 -8.57
N LYS A 58 -5.29 1.37 -8.77
CA LYS A 58 -4.59 0.62 -9.83
C LYS A 58 -3.23 0.10 -9.39
N ALA A 59 -3.01 -0.04 -8.09
CA ALA A 59 -1.74 -0.50 -7.55
C ALA A 59 -1.46 -1.95 -7.95
N THR A 60 -0.25 -2.21 -8.42
CA THR A 60 0.23 -3.56 -8.78
C THR A 60 1.27 -4.10 -7.81
N VAL A 61 1.90 -3.22 -7.03
CA VAL A 61 2.91 -3.56 -6.02
C VAL A 61 2.44 -3.04 -4.67
N PHE A 62 2.44 -3.90 -3.66
CA PHE A 62 2.02 -3.58 -2.29
C PHE A 62 3.20 -3.73 -1.34
N VAL A 63 3.56 -2.65 -0.66
CA VAL A 63 4.62 -2.65 0.36
C VAL A 63 3.96 -2.58 1.73
N PHE A 64 4.15 -3.61 2.55
CA PHE A 64 3.56 -3.70 3.89
C PHE A 64 4.44 -3.02 4.95
N PRO A 65 3.85 -2.42 6.00
CA PRO A 65 4.59 -1.68 7.03
C PRO A 65 5.43 -2.57 7.97
N ASP A 66 5.13 -3.87 8.02
CA ASP A 66 5.81 -4.86 8.83
C ASP A 66 5.56 -6.28 8.31
N LEU A 67 6.36 -7.21 8.84
CA LEU A 67 6.33 -8.63 8.47
C LEU A 67 5.01 -9.30 8.86
N ASN A 68 4.41 -8.92 9.99
CA ASN A 68 3.18 -9.56 10.48
C ASN A 68 2.02 -9.29 9.51
N THR A 69 1.88 -8.02 9.11
CA THR A 69 0.87 -7.58 8.14
C THR A 69 1.12 -8.24 6.80
N GLY A 70 2.37 -8.20 6.29
CA GLY A 70 2.70 -8.84 5.01
C GLY A 70 2.43 -10.35 5.00
N ASN A 71 2.89 -11.07 6.03
CA ASN A 71 2.72 -12.53 6.14
C ASN A 71 1.26 -12.94 6.24
N THR A 72 0.49 -12.23 7.07
CA THR A 72 -0.94 -12.50 7.27
C THR A 72 -1.72 -12.22 5.99
N THR A 73 -1.48 -11.08 5.35
CA THR A 73 -2.22 -10.69 4.14
C THR A 73 -1.95 -11.61 2.97
N TYR A 74 -0.69 -11.95 2.65
CA TYR A 74 -0.43 -12.82 1.50
C TYR A 74 -1.03 -14.23 1.69
N LYS A 75 -0.95 -14.80 2.91
CA LYS A 75 -1.54 -16.10 3.21
C LYS A 75 -3.06 -16.06 3.17
N ALA A 76 -3.67 -15.00 3.70
CA ALA A 76 -5.12 -14.83 3.67
C ALA A 76 -5.62 -14.78 2.21
N VAL A 77 -5.00 -13.95 1.37
CA VAL A 77 -5.35 -13.82 -0.05
C VAL A 77 -5.10 -15.11 -0.83
N GLN A 78 -3.96 -15.77 -0.63
CA GLN A 78 -3.68 -17.06 -1.26
C GLN A 78 -4.74 -18.12 -0.94
N ARG A 79 -5.16 -18.19 0.33
CA ARG A 79 -6.12 -19.20 0.80
C ARG A 79 -7.57 -18.86 0.45
N SER A 80 -7.91 -17.58 0.31
CA SER A 80 -9.28 -17.14 0.05
C SER A 80 -9.61 -16.99 -1.44
N ALA A 81 -8.62 -16.72 -2.29
CA ALA A 81 -8.86 -16.33 -3.69
C ALA A 81 -8.40 -17.35 -4.75
N ASP A 82 -8.07 -18.58 -4.35
CA ASP A 82 -7.54 -19.64 -5.25
C ASP A 82 -6.42 -19.13 -6.18
N LEU A 83 -5.47 -18.43 -5.59
CA LEU A 83 -4.36 -17.79 -6.29
C LEU A 83 -3.07 -18.60 -6.13
N VAL A 84 -2.28 -18.64 -7.20
CA VAL A 84 -0.92 -19.16 -7.15
C VAL A 84 -0.02 -18.14 -6.47
N SER A 85 0.67 -18.57 -5.41
CA SER A 85 1.71 -17.79 -4.74
C SER A 85 3.05 -18.44 -4.98
N ILE A 86 4.05 -17.66 -5.40
CA ILE A 86 5.42 -18.10 -5.65
C ILE A 86 6.35 -17.36 -4.69
N GLY A 87 7.14 -18.09 -3.90
CA GLY A 87 8.14 -17.50 -3.00
C GLY A 87 8.65 -18.44 -1.90
N PRO A 88 9.52 -17.94 -0.99
CA PRO A 88 10.06 -16.57 -0.96
C PRO A 88 11.12 -16.32 -2.04
N MET A 89 11.23 -15.07 -2.51
CA MET A 89 12.25 -14.59 -3.45
C MET A 89 13.14 -13.56 -2.77
#